data_AF-A0A920PVS8-F1
#
_entry.id   AF-A0A920PVS8-F1
#
_cell.length_a   1.000
_cell.length_b   1.000
_cell.length_c   1.000
_cell.angle_alpha   90.00
_cell.angle_beta   90.00
_cell.angle_gamma   90.00
#
_symmetry.space_group_name_H-M   'P 1'
#
loop_
_entity.id
_entity.type
_entity.pdbx_description
1 polymer ?
#
loop_
_entity_poly.entity_id
_entity_poly.type
_entity_poly.pdbx_seq_one_letter_code
_entity_poly.pdbx_strand_id
1 'polypeptide(L)'
;MGGSSAPGIEELNAVIGRWGVGKRRQLQCWGKKLPSHHTAMINSAMGHALDFDDTYDMGGHIHPGTSVLAAALAVSEALGGVTGDQLILAVTLGLDVSCRLGLAANVDRGWHRTGAFGIFGATAAAGNC
;
A
#
# COMPACT_ATOMS: atom_id res chain seq x y z
N MET A 1 9.53 8.46 5.82
CA MET A 1 8.07 8.67 5.91
C MET A 1 7.72 9.00 7.35
N GLY A 2 6.67 9.79 7.62
CA GLY A 2 6.39 10.30 8.97
C GLY A 2 6.22 9.23 10.05
N GLY A 3 5.58 8.10 9.73
CA GLY A 3 5.38 6.98 10.66
C GLY A 3 6.56 6.00 10.75
N SER A 4 7.74 6.33 10.23
CA SER A 4 8.87 5.38 10.19
C SER A 4 9.41 4.98 11.56
N SER A 5 9.19 5.79 12.59
CA SER A 5 9.59 5.51 13.97
C SER A 5 8.41 5.14 14.88
N ALA A 6 7.23 4.86 14.30
CA ALA A 6 6.06 4.48 15.07
C ALA A 6 6.25 3.08 15.70
N PRO A 7 5.64 2.81 16.88
CA PRO A 7 5.68 1.48 17.50
C PRO A 7 5.23 0.39 16.53
N GLY A 8 5.95 -0.73 16.48
CA GLY A 8 5.65 -1.86 15.59
C GLY A 8 6.37 -1.83 14.24
N ILE A 9 6.87 -0.67 13.78
CA ILE A 9 7.57 -0.58 12.48
C ILE A 9 8.94 -1.23 12.51
N GLU A 10 9.69 -1.06 13.60
CA GLU A 10 10.99 -1.71 13.77
C GLU A 10 10.84 -3.23 13.85
N GLU A 11 9.84 -3.71 14.59
CA GLU A 11 9.49 -5.12 14.72
C GLU A 11 9.06 -5.70 13.36
N LEU A 12 8.22 -4.98 12.60
CA LEU A 12 7.83 -5.38 11.25
C LEU A 12 9.05 -5.46 10.34
N ASN A 13 9.94 -4.45 10.35
CA ASN A 13 11.19 -4.45 9.59
C ASN A 13 12.12 -5.62 9.98
N ALA A 14 12.14 -6.02 11.24
CA ALA A 14 12.88 -7.18 11.71
C ALA A 14 12.24 -8.49 11.20
N VAL A 15 10.90 -8.60 11.22
CA VAL A 15 10.15 -9.78 10.73
C VAL A 15 10.33 -9.96 9.23
N ILE A 16 10.06 -8.92 8.42
CA ILE A 16 10.17 -9.01 6.95
C ILE A 16 11.61 -9.31 6.50
N GLY A 17 12.61 -8.87 7.27
CA GLY A 17 14.02 -9.19 7.00
C GLY A 17 14.34 -10.68 7.15
N ARG A 18 13.61 -11.41 7.99
CA ARG A 18 13.78 -12.86 8.18
C ARG A 18 13.04 -13.70 7.15
N TRP A 19 12.00 -13.17 6.51
CA TRP A 19 11.24 -13.88 5.48
C TRP A 19 12.03 -14.11 4.18
N GLY A 20 13.24 -13.58 4.11
CA GLY A 20 14.18 -13.85 3.04
C GLY A 20 13.92 -13.01 1.79
N VAL A 21 14.94 -12.99 0.96
CA VAL A 21 14.93 -12.34 -0.35
C VAL A 21 14.66 -13.40 -1.40
N GLY A 22 13.46 -13.37 -2.00
CA GLY A 22 13.15 -14.23 -3.15
C GLY A 22 14.01 -13.89 -4.37
N LYS A 23 13.89 -14.70 -5.44
CA LYS A 23 14.60 -14.50 -6.73
C LYS A 23 14.13 -13.27 -7.54
N ARG A 24 13.11 -12.55 -7.08
CA ARG A 24 12.53 -11.38 -7.78
C ARG A 24 13.38 -10.13 -7.54
N ARG A 25 13.22 -9.11 -8.39
CA ARG A 25 13.91 -7.81 -8.25
C ARG A 25 13.67 -7.26 -6.84
N GLN A 26 14.75 -6.87 -6.18
CA GLN A 26 14.72 -6.37 -4.81
C GLN A 26 14.87 -4.86 -4.83
N LEU A 27 14.11 -4.19 -3.96
CA LEU A 27 14.08 -2.74 -3.83
C LEU A 27 14.84 -2.35 -2.57
N GLN A 28 15.54 -1.21 -2.63
CA GLN A 28 16.25 -0.70 -1.47
C GLN A 28 15.23 -0.06 -0.52
N CYS A 29 15.07 -0.65 0.66
CA CYS A 29 14.21 -0.13 1.71
C CYS A 29 14.95 -0.26 3.05
N TRP A 30 15.16 0.86 3.75
CA TRP A 30 15.75 0.87 5.10
C TRP A 30 17.10 0.15 5.21
N GLY A 31 18.02 0.44 4.28
CA GLY A 31 19.34 -0.18 4.27
C GLY A 31 19.34 -1.67 3.86
N LYS A 32 18.17 -2.25 3.59
CA LYS A 32 18.00 -3.64 3.15
C LYS A 32 17.46 -3.69 1.72
N LYS A 33 17.69 -4.83 1.07
CA LYS A 33 17.02 -5.18 -0.18
C LYS A 33 15.85 -6.10 0.11
N LEU A 34 14.64 -5.68 -0.25
CA LEU A 34 13.41 -6.42 0.00
C LEU A 34 12.68 -6.74 -1.32
N PRO A 35 11.98 -7.89 -1.43
CA PRO A 35 11.03 -8.12 -2.51
C PRO A 35 9.96 -7.02 -2.56
N SER A 36 9.45 -6.69 -3.75
CA SER A 36 8.49 -5.60 -3.95
C SER A 36 7.27 -5.65 -3.02
N HIS A 37 6.70 -6.82 -2.76
CA HIS A 37 5.55 -6.97 -1.86
C HIS A 37 5.90 -6.70 -0.39
N HIS A 38 7.12 -7.02 0.08
CA HIS A 38 7.57 -6.63 1.41
C HIS A 38 7.85 -5.13 1.51
N THR A 39 8.41 -4.53 0.45
CA THR A 39 8.58 -3.08 0.36
C THR A 39 7.23 -2.36 0.41
N ALA A 40 6.23 -2.85 -0.33
CA ALA A 40 4.87 -2.32 -0.26
C ALA A 40 4.27 -2.46 1.16
N MET A 41 4.46 -3.62 1.81
CA MET A 41 3.96 -3.87 3.16
C MET A 41 4.55 -2.90 4.19
N ILE A 42 5.88 -2.76 4.27
CA ILE A 42 6.52 -1.88 5.25
C ILE A 42 6.22 -0.40 4.96
N ASN A 43 6.15 -0.01 3.67
CA ASN A 43 5.78 1.35 3.30
C ASN A 43 4.32 1.66 3.67
N SER A 44 3.38 0.76 3.39
CA SER A 44 1.98 0.97 3.76
C SER A 44 1.80 1.00 5.28
N ALA A 45 2.49 0.13 6.01
CA ALA A 45 2.48 0.15 7.48
C ALA A 45 2.99 1.50 8.02
N MET A 46 4.13 1.99 7.54
CA MET A 46 4.66 3.30 7.92
C MET A 46 3.73 4.46 7.55
N GLY A 47 3.02 4.35 6.43
CA GLY A 47 2.05 5.36 5.99
C GLY A 47 0.85 5.46 6.92
N HIS A 48 0.40 4.33 7.45
CA HIS A 48 -0.81 4.24 8.28
C HIS A 48 -0.53 4.27 9.80
N ALA A 49 0.74 4.11 10.22
CA ALA A 49 1.08 3.87 11.63
C ALA A 49 0.72 5.00 12.62
N LEU A 50 0.53 6.22 12.13
CA LEU A 50 0.20 7.39 12.95
C LEU A 50 -1.22 7.91 12.71
N ASP A 51 -2.02 7.20 11.91
CA ASP A 51 -3.37 7.62 11.51
C ASP A 51 -3.38 9.04 10.90
N PHE A 52 -2.36 9.32 10.08
CA PHE A 52 -2.11 10.63 9.47
C PHE A 52 -2.11 10.58 7.93
N ASP A 53 -2.58 9.45 7.38
CA ASP A 53 -2.84 9.26 5.97
C ASP A 53 -4.21 9.80 5.57
N ASP A 54 -4.59 9.57 4.31
CA ASP A 54 -5.82 10.09 3.74
C ASP A 54 -7.06 9.41 4.34
N THR A 55 -8.19 10.10 4.30
CA THR A 55 -9.49 9.52 4.65
C THR A 55 -10.51 9.88 3.59
N TYR A 56 -11.26 8.88 3.13
CA TYR A 56 -12.47 9.06 2.34
C TYR A 56 -13.70 8.78 3.19
N ASP A 57 -14.25 9.83 3.80
CA ASP A 57 -15.35 9.74 4.76
C ASP A 57 -16.60 9.09 4.17
N MET A 58 -16.96 9.48 2.94
CA MET A 58 -18.16 8.97 2.26
C MET A 58 -18.08 7.45 1.99
N GLY A 59 -16.88 6.86 1.96
CA GLY A 59 -16.66 5.42 1.81
C GLY A 59 -16.72 4.62 3.11
N GLY A 60 -17.11 5.26 4.21
CA GLY A 60 -17.08 4.69 5.56
C GLY A 60 -15.70 4.82 6.22
N HIS A 61 -15.07 5.99 6.07
CA HIS A 61 -13.74 6.30 6.64
C HIS A 61 -12.67 5.31 6.21
N ILE A 62 -12.60 5.05 4.90
CA ILE A 62 -11.53 4.24 4.32
C ILE A 62 -10.27 5.09 4.11
N HIS A 63 -9.08 4.51 4.32
CA HIS A 63 -7.78 5.13 4.08
C HIS A 63 -7.08 4.43 2.89
N PRO A 64 -7.50 4.70 1.64
CA PRO A 64 -7.07 3.91 0.49
C PRO A 64 -5.64 4.24 0.05
N GLY A 65 -5.18 5.48 0.26
CA GLY A 65 -3.96 6.02 -0.31
C GLY A 65 -2.72 5.25 0.10
N THR A 66 -2.58 4.93 1.39
CA THR A 66 -1.42 4.19 1.91
C THR A 66 -1.22 2.84 1.20
N SER A 67 -2.30 2.08 1.03
CA SER A 67 -2.25 0.73 0.43
C SER A 67 -2.00 0.78 -1.08
N VAL A 68 -2.69 1.69 -1.78
CA VAL A 68 -2.60 1.86 -3.23
C VAL A 68 -1.23 2.40 -3.63
N LEU A 69 -0.77 3.47 -2.98
CA LEU A 69 0.48 4.14 -3.33
C LEU A 69 1.69 3.23 -3.04
N ALA A 70 1.69 2.55 -1.90
CA ALA A 70 2.79 1.66 -1.53
C ALA A 70 2.91 0.48 -2.52
N ALA A 71 1.79 -0.10 -2.96
CA ALA A 71 1.78 -1.15 -3.97
C ALA A 71 2.25 -0.64 -5.34
N ALA A 72 1.73 0.50 -5.79
CA ALA A 72 2.06 1.07 -7.10
C ALA A 72 3.56 1.44 -7.20
N LEU A 73 4.10 2.11 -6.17
CA LEU A 73 5.52 2.47 -6.13
C LEU A 73 6.42 1.24 -6.11
N ALA A 74 6.10 0.25 -5.28
CA ALA A 74 6.91 -0.96 -5.19
C ALA A 74 6.89 -1.78 -6.49
N VAL A 75 5.75 -1.88 -7.18
CA VAL A 75 5.68 -2.59 -8.46
C VAL A 75 6.38 -1.79 -9.56
N SER A 76 6.17 -0.48 -9.61
CA SER A 76 6.79 0.40 -10.61
C SER A 76 8.32 0.36 -10.52
N GLU A 77 8.86 0.42 -9.29
CA GLU A 77 10.29 0.28 -9.07
C GLU A 77 10.76 -1.14 -9.42
N ALA A 78 9.96 -2.18 -9.16
CA ALA A 78 10.34 -3.56 -9.47
C ALA A 78 10.32 -3.88 -10.97
N LEU A 79 9.42 -3.29 -11.75
CA LEU A 79 9.37 -3.43 -13.21
C LEU A 79 10.48 -2.61 -13.86
N GLY A 80 10.68 -1.37 -13.39
CA GLY A 80 11.51 -0.38 -14.05
C GLY A 80 10.87 0.15 -15.34
N GLY A 81 11.16 1.40 -15.69
CA GLY A 81 10.66 2.01 -16.93
C GLY A 81 9.19 2.44 -16.90
N VAL A 82 8.50 2.33 -15.77
CA VAL A 82 7.16 2.90 -15.57
C VAL A 82 7.26 4.43 -15.56
N THR A 83 6.51 5.08 -16.44
CA THR A 83 6.50 6.55 -16.55
C THR A 83 5.67 7.17 -15.43
N GLY A 84 5.85 8.47 -15.20
CA GLY A 84 5.03 9.21 -14.24
C GLY A 84 3.53 9.13 -14.56
N ASP A 85 3.18 9.23 -15.84
CA ASP A 85 1.77 9.14 -16.29
C ASP A 85 1.17 7.75 -16.03
N GLN A 86 1.94 6.69 -16.27
CA GLN A 86 1.51 5.32 -15.96
C GLN A 86 1.31 5.12 -14.46
N LEU A 87 2.23 5.65 -13.63
CA LEU A 87 2.11 5.58 -12.18
C LEU A 87 0.89 6.35 -11.68
N ILE A 88 0.65 7.57 -12.18
CA ILE A 88 -0.52 8.39 -11.80
C ILE A 88 -1.81 7.67 -12.21
N LEU A 89 -1.86 7.08 -13.41
CA LEU A 89 -3.00 6.30 -13.86
C LEU A 89 -3.26 5.10 -12.94
N ALA A 90 -2.22 4.31 -12.66
CA ALA A 90 -2.32 3.13 -11.80
C ALA A 90 -2.84 3.48 -10.39
N VAL A 91 -2.29 4.53 -9.77
CA VAL A 91 -2.74 5.04 -8.46
C VAL A 91 -4.18 5.52 -8.53
N THR A 92 -4.54 6.29 -9.55
CA THR A 92 -5.90 6.81 -9.73
C THR A 92 -6.92 5.68 -9.86
N LEU A 93 -6.62 4.66 -10.66
CA LEU A 93 -7.47 3.48 -10.81
C LEU A 93 -7.61 2.70 -9.48
N GLY A 94 -6.51 2.52 -8.76
CA GLY A 94 -6.53 1.84 -7.45
C GLY A 94 -7.37 2.58 -6.41
N LEU A 95 -7.26 3.91 -6.36
CA LEU A 95 -8.07 4.74 -5.47
C LEU A 95 -9.56 4.67 -5.83
N ASP A 96 -9.91 4.81 -7.12
CA ASP A 96 -11.31 4.73 -7.59
C ASP A 96 -11.95 3.38 -7.23
N VAL A 97 -11.22 2.27 -7.42
CA VAL A 97 -11.69 0.93 -7.03
C VAL A 97 -11.97 0.84 -5.53
N SER A 98 -11.02 1.26 -4.68
CA SER A 98 -11.20 1.22 -3.22
C SER A 98 -12.38 2.09 -2.76
N CYS A 99 -12.49 3.31 -3.29
CA CYS A 99 -13.57 4.24 -2.94
C CYS A 99 -14.94 3.70 -3.38
N ARG A 100 -15.05 3.12 -4.57
CA ARG A 100 -16.30 2.51 -5.05
C ARG A 100 -16.73 1.32 -4.21
N LEU A 101 -15.78 0.49 -3.77
CA LEU A 101 -16.08 -0.61 -2.83
C LEU A 101 -16.55 -0.09 -1.48
N GLY A 102 -15.92 0.98 -0.98
CA GLY A 102 -16.37 1.69 0.22
C GLY A 102 -17.82 2.19 0.10
N LEU A 103 -18.16 2.82 -1.02
CA LEU A 103 -19.51 3.31 -1.31
C LEU A 103 -20.54 2.18 -1.52
N ALA A 104 -20.13 1.04 -2.07
CA ALA A 104 -21.02 -0.09 -2.30
C ALA A 104 -21.41 -0.82 -1.00
N ALA A 105 -20.56 -0.75 0.03
CA ALA A 105 -20.77 -1.40 1.32
C ALA A 105 -21.69 -0.57 2.23
N ASN A 106 -22.99 -0.77 2.08
CA ASN A 106 -24.05 -0.04 2.80
C ASN A 106 -24.40 -0.60 4.19
N VAL A 107 -23.89 -1.78 4.55
CA VAL A 107 -24.14 -2.40 5.85
C VAL A 107 -22.84 -2.43 6.63
N ASP A 108 -22.81 -1.73 7.76
CA ASP A 108 -21.69 -1.83 8.68
C ASP A 108 -21.77 -3.14 9.48
N ARG A 109 -20.67 -3.89 9.47
CA ARG A 109 -20.50 -5.15 10.21
C ARG A 109 -19.28 -5.08 11.14
N GLY A 110 -18.72 -3.89 11.37
CA GLY A 110 -17.55 -3.70 12.22
C GLY A 110 -16.22 -4.09 11.57
N TRP A 111 -16.17 -4.29 10.25
CA TRP A 111 -14.92 -4.55 9.53
C TRP A 111 -14.13 -3.25 9.34
N HIS A 112 -12.80 -3.32 9.52
CA HIS A 112 -11.91 -2.24 9.13
C HIS A 112 -11.86 -2.11 7.60
N ARG A 113 -12.56 -1.13 7.04
CA ARG A 113 -12.74 -0.97 5.59
C ARG A 113 -11.44 -0.78 4.83
N THR A 114 -10.46 -0.09 5.41
CA THR A 114 -9.11 0.03 4.86
C THR A 114 -8.48 -1.33 4.60
N GLY A 115 -8.56 -2.25 5.58
CA GLY A 115 -8.06 -3.62 5.42
C GLY A 115 -8.93 -4.47 4.47
N ALA A 116 -10.25 -4.32 4.54
CA ALA A 116 -11.18 -5.13 3.75
C ALA A 116 -11.21 -4.76 2.26
N PHE A 117 -11.08 -3.47 1.92
CA PHE A 117 -11.25 -2.97 0.56
C PHE A 117 -9.96 -2.45 -0.07
N GLY A 118 -9.02 -1.92 0.72
CA GLY A 118 -7.76 -1.37 0.20
C GLY A 118 -6.94 -2.38 -0.60
N ILE A 119 -7.05 -3.66 -0.28
CA ILE A 119 -6.40 -4.75 -1.02
C ILE A 119 -6.81 -4.79 -2.50
N PHE A 120 -8.06 -4.48 -2.84
CA PHE A 120 -8.55 -4.49 -4.22
C PHE A 120 -7.98 -3.30 -5.00
N GLY A 121 -7.93 -2.11 -4.39
CA GLY A 121 -7.28 -0.95 -4.99
C GLY A 121 -5.78 -1.15 -5.19
N ALA A 122 -5.09 -1.69 -4.18
CA ALA A 122 -3.67 -2.03 -4.28
C ALA A 122 -3.41 -3.05 -5.40
N THR A 123 -4.30 -4.04 -5.56
CA THR A 123 -4.23 -5.03 -6.66
C THR A 123 -4.46 -4.37 -8.01
N ALA A 124 -5.46 -3.51 -8.13
CA ALA A 124 -5.75 -2.79 -9.38
C ALA A 124 -4.57 -1.89 -9.78
N ALA A 125 -3.98 -1.15 -8.85
CA ALA A 125 -2.82 -0.33 -9.12
C ALA A 125 -1.62 -1.17 -9.55
N ALA A 126 -1.28 -2.21 -8.80
CA ALA A 126 -0.18 -3.11 -9.12
C ALA A 126 -0.31 -3.77 -10.51
N GLY A 127 -1.53 -4.08 -10.95
CA GLY A 127 -1.79 -4.67 -12.26
C GLY A 127 -1.75 -3.69 -13.43
N ASN A 128 -1.71 -2.37 -13.16
CA ASN A 128 -1.70 -1.30 -14.17
C ASN A 128 -0.42 -0.44 -14.13
N CYS A 129 0.56 -0.83 -13.33
CA CYS A 129 1.91 -0.26 -13.35
C CYS A 129 2.72 -0.75 -14.57
#